data_AF-A0AAD5BIW8-F1
#
_entry.id   AF-A0AAD5BIW8-F1
#
_cell.length_a   1.000
_cell.length_b   1.000
_cell.length_c   1.000
_cell.angle_alpha   90.00
_cell.angle_beta   90.00
_cell.angle_gamma   90.00
#
_symmetry.space_group_name_H-M   'P 1'
#
loop_
_entity.id
_entity.type
_entity.pdbx_description
1 polymer ?
#
loop_
_entity_poly.entity_id
_entity_poly.type
_entity_poly.pdbx_seq_one_letter_code
_entity_poly.pdbx_strand_id
1 'polypeptide(L)'
;MIIYLQSTKILKPQSTPFSYIRYITNLTTLQATSVPSASSRRSNFVSNSIPSLEEFLFQQRVKQVYRTVLRQIYKHHERDDLIKFVRDEFKVNANERDLNHRKYLLSLGVSQIVSMSASLGLKIDL
;
A
#
# COMPACT_ATOMS: atom_id res chain seq x y z
N MET A 1 37.74 13.93 -44.19
CA MET A 1 36.32 14.22 -43.93
C MET A 1 35.97 13.55 -42.61
N ILE A 2 35.91 14.31 -41.52
CA ILE A 2 35.78 13.82 -40.15
C ILE A 2 34.34 14.09 -39.70
N ILE A 3 33.59 13.05 -39.32
CA ILE A 3 32.25 13.23 -38.72
C ILE A 3 32.21 12.46 -37.40
N TYR A 4 31.84 13.21 -36.37
CA TYR A 4 31.83 12.88 -34.95
C TYR A 4 30.80 11.79 -34.59
N LEU A 5 31.22 10.81 -33.77
CA LEU A 5 30.34 9.91 -33.03
C LEU A 5 29.75 10.65 -31.82
N GLN A 6 28.44 10.94 -31.88
CA GLN A 6 27.68 11.44 -30.73
C GLN A 6 27.50 10.32 -29.70
N SER A 7 28.13 10.52 -28.54
CA SER A 7 28.03 9.70 -27.33
C SER A 7 26.60 9.78 -26.77
N THR A 8 25.82 8.71 -26.94
CA THR A 8 24.52 8.56 -26.27
C THR A 8 24.78 8.19 -24.81
N LYS A 9 24.67 9.20 -23.93
CA LYS A 9 24.63 8.99 -22.49
C LYS A 9 23.40 8.16 -22.14
N ILE A 10 23.59 6.85 -21.98
CA ILE A 10 22.60 5.94 -21.42
C ILE A 10 22.38 6.38 -19.97
N LEU A 11 21.27 7.09 -19.71
CA LEU A 11 20.79 7.31 -18.36
C LEU A 11 20.40 5.95 -17.77
N LYS A 12 21.21 5.47 -16.83
CA LYS A 12 20.88 4.33 -15.99
C LYS A 12 19.58 4.63 -15.24
N PRO A 13 18.58 3.72 -15.23
CA PRO A 13 17.44 3.88 -14.35
C PRO A 13 17.95 3.86 -12.91
N GLN A 14 17.68 4.94 -12.18
CA GLN A 14 17.98 5.04 -10.75
C GLN A 14 17.21 3.94 -10.03
N SER A 15 17.93 2.89 -9.62
CA SER A 15 17.43 1.87 -8.70
C SER A 15 17.17 2.53 -7.35
N THR A 16 15.95 2.97 -7.11
CA THR A 16 15.55 3.49 -5.80
C THR A 16 15.36 2.29 -4.86
N PRO A 17 16.03 2.28 -3.70
CA PRO A 17 15.95 1.14 -2.78
C PRO A 17 14.57 1.05 -2.12
N PHE A 18 13.99 -0.15 -2.17
CA PHE A 18 12.68 -0.64 -1.72
C PHE A 18 12.34 -0.50 -0.22
N SER A 19 12.85 0.51 0.49
CA SER A 19 12.81 0.52 1.97
C SER A 19 12.23 1.78 2.63
N TYR A 20 11.77 2.76 1.86
CA TYR A 20 11.42 4.07 2.44
C TYR A 20 10.14 4.08 3.30
N ILE A 21 9.18 3.16 3.07
CA ILE A 21 7.88 3.19 3.78
C ILE A 21 8.00 2.67 5.22
N ARG A 22 8.92 1.73 5.48
CA ARG A 22 9.05 1.10 6.81
C ARG A 22 9.55 2.06 7.89
N TYR A 23 10.20 3.17 7.52
CA TYR A 23 10.89 4.04 8.47
C TYR A 23 10.05 5.22 9.00
N ILE A 24 8.91 5.55 8.38
CA ILE A 24 8.15 6.75 8.75
C ILE A 24 7.25 6.52 9.98
N THR A 25 6.82 5.29 10.25
CA THR A 25 5.80 5.01 11.29
C THR A 25 6.34 4.75 12.70
N ASN A 26 7.66 4.77 12.92
CA ASN A 26 8.25 4.39 14.21
C ASN A 26 8.48 5.55 15.21
N LEU A 27 8.04 6.77 14.90
CA LEU A 27 8.18 7.90 15.81
C LEU A 27 6.87 8.11 16.57
N THR A 28 6.80 7.57 17.80
CA THR A 28 6.11 8.09 19.00
C THR A 28 5.57 6.92 19.84
N THR A 29 6.35 6.44 20.82
CA THR A 29 5.79 5.69 21.95
C THR A 29 6.57 6.07 23.20
N LEU A 30 6.05 7.08 23.92
CA LEU A 30 6.49 7.40 25.27
C LEU A 30 5.81 6.44 26.25
N GLN A 31 6.62 5.84 27.12
CA GLN A 31 6.19 4.90 28.15
C GLN A 31 5.33 5.61 29.21
N ALA A 32 4.19 5.02 29.55
CA ALA A 32 3.41 5.36 30.73
C ALA A 32 3.17 4.09 31.56
N THR A 33 3.78 4.05 32.74
CA THR A 33 3.54 3.04 33.78
C THR A 33 2.26 3.39 34.55
N SER A 34 1.27 2.49 34.61
CA SER A 34 0.29 2.46 35.72
C SER A 34 -0.55 1.17 35.80
N VAL A 35 -0.45 0.54 36.99
CA VAL A 35 -1.42 -0.22 37.82
C VAL A 35 -2.52 -1.08 37.16
N PRO A 36 -2.67 -2.38 37.53
CA PRO A 36 -3.80 -3.21 37.09
C PRO A 36 -4.91 -3.22 38.16
N SER A 37 -6.12 -2.77 37.82
CA SER A 37 -7.33 -3.17 38.57
C SER A 37 -8.63 -2.82 37.84
N ALA A 38 -9.61 -3.70 38.03
CA ALA A 38 -11.02 -3.67 37.59
C ALA A 38 -11.33 -4.27 36.20
N SER A 39 -11.72 -5.54 36.23
CA SER A 39 -12.43 -6.25 35.16
C SER A 39 -13.80 -5.61 34.92
N SER A 40 -13.83 -4.59 34.08
CA SER A 40 -15.07 -4.09 33.49
C SER A 40 -15.53 -5.10 32.45
N ARG A 41 -16.66 -5.77 32.70
CA ARG A 41 -17.36 -6.59 31.70
C ARG A 41 -17.75 -5.69 30.54
N ARG A 42 -16.89 -5.67 29.53
CA ARG A 42 -17.07 -4.92 28.28
C ARG A 42 -18.32 -5.48 27.60
N SER A 43 -19.43 -4.77 27.70
CA SER A 43 -20.57 -5.00 26.83
C SER A 43 -20.06 -4.80 25.40
N ASN A 44 -20.01 -5.89 24.63
CA ASN A 44 -19.74 -5.86 23.20
C ASN A 44 -20.94 -5.23 22.49
N PHE A 45 -21.16 -3.94 22.74
CA PHE A 45 -22.01 -3.14 21.88
C PHE A 45 -21.18 -2.95 20.61
N VAL A 46 -21.33 -3.89 19.67
CA VAL A 46 -20.92 -3.70 18.30
C VAL A 46 -21.83 -2.58 17.81
N SER A 47 -21.41 -1.33 18.02
CA SER A 47 -22.00 -0.20 17.35
C SER A 47 -21.78 -0.49 15.87
N ASN A 48 -22.80 -0.98 15.20
CA ASN A 48 -22.90 -0.96 13.75
C ASN A 48 -22.98 0.52 13.34
N SER A 49 -21.91 1.27 13.55
CA SER A 49 -21.80 2.65 13.10
C SER A 49 -21.72 2.53 11.58
N ILE A 50 -22.85 2.82 10.93
CA ILE A 50 -22.91 2.93 9.48
C ILE A 50 -21.77 3.88 9.09
N PRO A 51 -20.81 3.42 8.26
CA PRO A 51 -19.70 4.26 7.86
C PRO A 51 -20.24 5.51 7.15
N SER A 52 -19.52 6.63 7.27
CA SER A 52 -19.86 7.80 6.47
C SER A 52 -19.85 7.44 4.98
N LEU A 53 -20.59 8.19 4.17
CA LEU A 53 -20.64 7.95 2.73
C LEU A 53 -19.23 7.94 2.10
N GLU A 54 -18.38 8.87 2.50
CA GLU A 54 -16.99 8.92 2.03
C GLU A 54 -16.18 7.69 2.43
N GLU A 55 -16.35 7.22 3.67
CA GLU A 55 -15.70 6.01 4.17
C GLU A 55 -16.16 4.79 3.38
N PHE A 56 -17.46 4.69 3.09
CA PHE A 56 -18.03 3.62 2.28
C PHE A 56 -17.46 3.61 0.85
N LEU A 57 -17.46 4.76 0.17
CA LEU A 57 -16.89 4.89 -1.18
C LEU A 57 -15.38 4.58 -1.20
N PHE A 58 -14.66 5.02 -0.17
CA PHE A 58 -13.24 4.71 -0.02
C PHE A 58 -13.01 3.19 0.12
N GLN A 59 -13.74 2.52 1.02
CA GLN A 59 -13.62 1.08 1.20
C GLN A 59 -13.98 0.29 -0.07
N GLN A 60 -14.98 0.74 -0.81
CA GLN A 60 -15.33 0.15 -2.11
C GLN A 60 -14.17 0.27 -3.09
N ARG A 61 -13.55 1.45 -3.19
CA ARG A 61 -12.39 1.70 -4.06
C ARG A 61 -11.19 0.83 -3.68
N VAL A 62 -10.86 0.75 -2.39
CA VAL A 62 -9.77 -0.11 -1.88
C VAL A 62 -10.00 -1.56 -2.29
N LYS A 63 -11.21 -2.09 -2.06
CA LYS A 63 -11.56 -3.47 -2.43
C LYS A 63 -11.48 -3.70 -3.94
N GLN A 64 -11.90 -2.73 -4.74
CA GLN A 64 -11.83 -2.81 -6.20
C GLN A 64 -10.38 -2.88 -6.68
N VAL A 65 -9.53 -1.95 -6.24
CA VAL A 65 -8.09 -1.94 -6.55
C VAL A 65 -7.45 -3.27 -6.17
N TYR A 66 -7.64 -3.72 -4.93
CA TYR A 66 -7.08 -4.98 -4.43
C TYR A 66 -7.49 -6.18 -5.31
N ARG A 67 -8.77 -6.28 -5.66
CA ARG A 67 -9.28 -7.36 -6.52
C ARG A 67 -8.72 -7.27 -7.94
N THR A 68 -8.62 -6.07 -8.51
CA THR A 68 -8.06 -5.87 -9.85
C THR A 68 -6.60 -6.31 -9.92
N VAL A 69 -5.79 -5.91 -8.94
CA VAL A 69 -4.37 -6.30 -8.84
C VAL A 69 -4.25 -7.82 -8.72
N LEU A 70 -4.99 -8.44 -7.80
CA LEU A 70 -4.95 -9.89 -7.61
C LEU A 70 -5.32 -10.66 -8.88
N ARG A 71 -6.35 -10.22 -9.62
CA ARG A 71 -6.77 -10.89 -10.87
C ARG A 71 -5.67 -10.91 -11.92
N GLN A 72 -4.82 -9.88 -11.98
CA GLN A 72 -3.68 -9.88 -12.90
C GLN A 72 -2.55 -10.77 -12.38
N ILE A 73 -2.28 -10.74 -11.07
CA ILE A 73 -1.24 -11.58 -10.46
C ILE A 73 -1.55 -13.08 -10.60
N TYR A 74 -2.82 -13.49 -10.50
CA TYR A 74 -3.19 -14.91 -10.66
C TYR A 74 -2.82 -15.52 -12.02
N LYS A 75 -2.61 -14.69 -13.04
CA LYS A 75 -2.16 -15.12 -14.38
C LYS A 75 -0.64 -15.31 -14.47
N HIS A 76 0.11 -14.84 -13.47
CA HIS A 76 1.56 -14.88 -13.44
C HIS A 76 2.07 -16.20 -12.83
N HIS A 77 3.29 -16.59 -13.20
CA HIS A 77 3.92 -17.82 -12.72
C HIS A 77 4.40 -17.69 -11.27
N GLU A 78 4.89 -16.51 -10.87
CA GLU A 78 5.29 -16.19 -9.48
C GLU A 78 4.13 -15.63 -8.63
N ARG A 79 2.91 -16.10 -8.86
CA ARG A 79 1.72 -15.54 -8.23
C ARG A 79 1.75 -15.59 -6.70
N ASP A 80 2.34 -16.62 -6.10
CA ASP A 80 2.24 -16.86 -4.66
C ASP A 80 3.00 -15.78 -3.87
N ASP A 81 4.21 -15.44 -4.32
CA ASP A 81 5.04 -14.39 -3.72
C ASP A 81 4.46 -12.99 -3.96
N LEU A 82 3.96 -12.72 -5.18
CA LEU A 82 3.33 -11.45 -5.50
C LEU A 82 2.02 -11.24 -4.71
N ILE A 83 1.22 -12.30 -4.51
CA ILE A 83 0.00 -12.23 -3.68
C ILE A 83 0.37 -11.93 -2.23
N LYS A 84 1.42 -12.58 -1.71
CA LYS A 84 1.90 -12.35 -0.34
C LYS A 84 2.36 -10.89 -0.18
N PHE A 85 3.19 -10.41 -1.09
CA PHE A 85 3.65 -9.03 -1.11
C PHE A 85 2.48 -8.03 -1.10
N VAL A 86 1.53 -8.16 -2.04
CA VAL A 86 0.37 -7.25 -2.11
C VAL A 86 -0.47 -7.33 -0.84
N ARG A 87 -0.68 -8.53 -0.28
CA ARG A 87 -1.43 -8.68 0.96
C ARG A 87 -0.75 -7.97 2.13
N ASP A 88 0.57 -8.06 2.23
CA ASP A 88 1.33 -7.45 3.30
C ASP A 88 1.30 -5.93 3.17
N GLU A 89 1.49 -5.38 1.97
CA GLU A 89 1.40 -3.94 1.70
C GLU A 89 0.03 -3.34 2.09
N PHE A 90 -1.08 -4.01 1.75
CA PHE A 90 -2.42 -3.55 2.13
C PHE A 90 -2.69 -3.65 3.65
N LYS A 91 -1.96 -4.50 4.38
CA LYS A 91 -2.09 -4.63 5.83
C LYS A 91 -1.30 -3.59 6.62
N VAL A 92 -0.18 -3.09 6.08
CA VAL A 92 0.69 -2.12 6.79
C VAL A 92 -0.10 -0.91 7.29
N ASN A 93 -1.05 -0.43 6.48
CA ASN A 93 -1.80 0.80 6.73
C ASN A 93 -3.21 0.56 7.30
N ALA A 94 -3.51 -0.66 7.78
CA ALA A 94 -4.86 -1.03 8.24
C ALA A 94 -5.32 -0.27 9.49
N ASN A 95 -4.39 0.23 10.30
CA ASN A 95 -4.67 0.93 11.56
C ASN A 95 -4.80 2.46 11.40
N GLU A 96 -4.59 3.00 10.20
CA GLU A 96 -4.69 4.43 9.95
C GLU A 96 -6.15 4.89 10.08
N ARG A 97 -6.38 5.97 10.84
CA ARG A 97 -7.72 6.47 11.13
C ARG A 97 -8.10 7.64 10.23
N ASP A 98 -7.12 8.44 9.80
CA ASP A 98 -7.41 9.57 8.92
C ASP A 98 -7.78 9.11 7.51
N LEU A 99 -8.94 9.55 7.04
CA LEU A 99 -9.47 9.21 5.72
C LEU A 99 -8.67 9.89 4.61
N ASN A 100 -8.19 11.13 4.81
CA ASN A 100 -7.39 11.84 3.81
C ASN A 100 -6.01 11.22 3.66
N HIS A 101 -5.37 10.87 4.77
CA HIS A 101 -4.12 10.11 4.74
C HIS A 101 -4.28 8.76 4.05
N ARG A 102 -5.36 8.01 4.35
CA ARG A 102 -5.65 6.73 3.66
C ARG A 102 -5.89 6.88 2.16
N LYS A 103 -6.58 7.94 1.71
CA LYS A 103 -6.73 8.26 0.28
C LYS A 103 -5.38 8.51 -0.39
N TYR A 104 -4.49 9.26 0.27
CA TYR A 104 -3.13 9.51 -0.21
C TYR A 104 -2.32 8.21 -0.32
N LEU A 105 -2.32 7.39 0.73
CA LEU A 105 -1.63 6.09 0.76
C LEU A 105 -2.13 5.15 -0.34
N LEU A 106 -3.45 5.12 -0.58
CA LEU A 106 -4.01 4.32 -1.66
C LEU A 106 -3.54 4.82 -3.04
N SER A 107 -3.54 6.14 -3.27
CA SER A 107 -3.05 6.73 -4.53
C SER A 107 -1.57 6.40 -4.77
N LEU A 108 -0.75 6.53 -3.71
CA LEU A 108 0.67 6.21 -3.73
C LEU A 108 0.88 4.72 -4.04
N GLY A 109 0.18 3.82 -3.34
CA GLY A 109 0.25 2.38 -3.57
C GLY A 109 -0.20 1.97 -4.97
N VAL A 110 -1.25 2.59 -5.51
CA VAL A 110 -1.68 2.36 -6.91
C VAL A 110 -0.57 2.77 -7.88
N SER A 111 0.02 3.95 -7.72
CA SER A 111 1.11 4.42 -8.58
C SER A 111 2.32 3.48 -8.55
N GLN A 112 2.68 2.98 -7.36
CA GLN A 112 3.76 2.02 -7.18
C GLN A 112 3.45 0.68 -7.84
N ILE A 113 2.23 0.14 -7.65
CA ILE A 113 1.82 -1.12 -8.27
C ILE A 113 1.85 -1.02 -9.79
N VAL A 114 1.40 0.09 -10.39
CA VAL A 114 1.48 0.32 -11.84
C VAL A 114 2.93 0.37 -12.31
N SER A 115 3.81 1.04 -11.56
CA SER A 115 5.24 1.10 -11.89
C SER A 115 5.92 -0.28 -11.80
N MET A 116 5.62 -1.06 -10.75
CA MET A 116 6.15 -2.41 -10.55
C MET A 116 5.57 -3.40 -11.55
N SER A 117 4.29 -3.27 -11.90
CA SER A 117 3.67 -4.16 -12.87
C SER A 117 4.27 -3.95 -14.25
N ALA A 118 4.59 -2.70 -14.62
CA ALA A 118 5.27 -2.40 -15.87
C ALA A 118 6.65 -3.07 -15.97
N SER A 119 7.44 -3.09 -14.88
CA SER A 119 8.74 -3.78 -14.89
C SER A 119 8.62 -5.31 -14.91
N LEU A 120 7.52 -5.85 -14.39
CA LEU A 120 7.18 -7.28 -14.43
C LEU A 120 6.46 -7.70 -15.73
N GLY A 121 6.25 -6.78 -16.68
CA GLY A 121 5.52 -7.05 -17.91
C GLY A 121 4.00 -7.27 -17.72
N LEU A 122 3.47 -6.93 -16.56
CA LEU A 122 2.05 -7.02 -16.21
C LEU A 122 1.34 -5.71 -16.56
N LYS A 123 0.30 -5.81 -17.40
CA LYS A 123 -0.62 -4.69 -17.66
C LYS A 123 -1.75 -4.73 -16.64
N ILE A 124 -1.77 -3.75 -15.74
CA ILE A 124 -2.83 -3.59 -14.74
C ILE A 124 -3.54 -2.27 -15.01
N ASP A 125 -4.83 -2.36 -15.36
CA ASP A 125 -5.69 -1.19 -15.56
C ASP A 125 -6.38 -0.84 -14.24
N LEU A 126 -5.94 0.23 -13.57
CA LEU A 126 -6.37 0.65 -12.22
C LEU A 126 -7.10 2.00 -12.21
#